data_AF-A0A5C5TTL0-F1
#
_entry.id   AF-A0A5C5TTL0-F1
#
_cell.length_a   1.000
_cell.length_b   1.000
_cell.length_c   1.000
_cell.angle_alpha   90.00
_cell.angle_beta   90.00
_cell.angle_gamma   90.00
#
_symmetry.space_group_name_H-M   'P 1'
#
loop_
_entity.id
_entity.type
_entity.pdbx_description
1 polymer ?
#
loop_
_entity_poly.entity_id
_entity_poly.type
_entity_poly.pdbx_seq_one_letter_code
_entity_poly.pdbx_strand_id
1 'polypeptide(L)'
;MVGKLMLLVGIAVFAGLGAMGRYYLSGLNQKVNLPLGTLLANLLATFVLAYTSKQFSSASYLPMLTVGLVGGLGTYSSVQVELLNRSDHHKQVITYFLLTYLGGLLMIFLGFSL
;
A
#
# COMPACT_ATOMS: atom_id res chain seq x y z
N MET A 1 -25.83 1.79 16.72
CA MET A 1 -25.47 3.00 15.93
C MET A 1 -24.06 3.51 16.29
N VAL A 2 -23.73 3.66 17.57
CA VAL A 2 -22.41 4.13 18.06
C VAL A 2 -21.22 3.31 17.54
N GLY A 3 -21.30 1.98 17.53
CA GLY A 3 -20.20 1.12 17.05
C GLY A 3 -19.87 1.28 15.55
N LYS A 4 -20.87 1.57 14.70
CA LYS A 4 -20.64 1.83 13.26
C LYS A 4 -19.96 3.18 13.04
N LEU A 5 -20.34 4.19 13.82
CA LEU A 5 -19.71 5.51 13.75
C LEU A 5 -18.24 5.45 14.19
N MET A 6 -17.94 4.77 15.30
CA MET A 6 -16.55 4.55 15.73
C MET A 6 -15.72 3.83 14.67
N LEU A 7 -16.30 2.82 14.00
CA LEU A 7 -15.61 2.11 12.92
C LEU A 7 -15.26 3.05 11.76
N LEU A 8 -16.22 3.86 11.29
CA LEU A 8 -16.00 4.80 10.18
C LEU A 8 -14.96 5.87 10.52
N VAL A 9 -15.02 6.43 11.74
CA VAL A 9 -14.02 7.40 12.22
C VAL A 9 -12.65 6.74 12.29
N GLY A 10 -12.57 5.51 12.80
CA GLY A 10 -11.33 4.74 12.82
C GLY A 10 -10.75 4.52 11.42
N ILE A 11 -11.56 4.07 10.46
CA ILE A 11 -11.12 3.90 9.06
C ILE A 11 -10.58 5.23 8.53
N ALA A 12 -11.27 6.35 8.73
CA ALA A 12 -10.83 7.66 8.24
C ALA A 12 -9.48 8.10 8.85
N VAL A 13 -9.31 7.91 10.16
CA VAL A 13 -8.05 8.24 10.86
C VAL A 13 -6.91 7.39 10.33
N PHE A 14 -7.10 6.06 10.25
CA PHE A 14 -6.06 5.16 9.76
C PHE A 14 -5.77 5.37 8.26
N ALA A 15 -6.77 5.71 7.45
CA ALA A 15 -6.56 6.12 6.06
C ALA A 15 -5.68 7.38 5.96
N GLY A 16 -5.94 8.38 6.81
CA GLY A 16 -5.10 9.57 6.91
C GLY A 16 -3.66 9.23 7.28
N LEU A 17 -3.45 8.36 8.28
CA LEU A 17 -2.12 7.90 8.66
C LEU A 17 -1.41 7.15 7.52
N GLY A 18 -2.11 6.27 6.81
CA GLY A 18 -1.58 5.56 5.65
C GLY A 18 -1.16 6.52 4.54
N ALA A 19 -2.01 7.51 4.24
CA ALA A 19 -1.72 8.54 3.25
C ALA A 19 -0.52 9.42 3.63
N MET A 20 -0.39 9.80 4.90
CA MET A 20 0.78 10.53 5.41
C MET A 20 2.06 9.70 5.28
N GLY A 21 2.01 8.41 5.62
CA GLY A 21 3.13 7.49 5.43
C GLY A 21 3.56 7.38 3.97
N ARG A 22 2.59 7.21 3.06
CA ARG A 22 2.84 7.22 1.61
C ARG A 22 3.44 8.56 1.14
N TYR A 23 2.91 9.68 1.62
CA TYR A 23 3.43 11.01 1.28
C TYR A 23 4.88 11.18 1.71
N TYR A 24 5.22 10.77 2.94
CA TYR A 24 6.60 10.78 3.41
C TYR A 24 7.53 9.92 2.55
N LEU A 25 7.09 8.69 2.22
CA LEU A 25 7.85 7.79 1.35
C LEU A 25 8.00 8.36 -0.07
N SER A 26 7.05 9.14 -0.57
CA SER A 26 7.09 9.73 -1.92
C SER A 26 8.33 10.62 -2.15
N GLY A 27 8.95 11.14 -1.10
CA GLY A 27 10.24 11.84 -1.19
C GLY A 27 11.40 10.97 -1.73
N LEU A 28 11.23 9.64 -1.78
CA LEU A 28 12.17 8.71 -2.40
C LEU A 28 11.92 8.51 -3.90
N ASN A 29 10.78 8.97 -4.44
CA ASN A 29 10.42 8.73 -5.84
C ASN A 29 11.33 9.43 -6.85
N GLN A 30 12.01 10.48 -6.43
CA GLN A 30 12.90 11.29 -7.28
C GLN A 30 14.40 10.96 -7.07
N LYS A 31 14.74 10.11 -6.09
CA LYS A 31 16.15 9.85 -5.73
C LYS A 31 16.85 8.87 -6.66
N VAL A 32 16.09 8.13 -7.46
CA VAL A 32 16.56 7.08 -8.38
C VAL A 32 15.64 7.03 -9.60
N ASN A 33 16.06 6.29 -10.63
CA ASN A 33 15.31 6.14 -11.90
C ASN A 33 13.91 5.51 -11.75
N LEU A 34 13.59 4.94 -10.59
CA LEU A 34 12.31 4.30 -10.29
C LEU A 34 11.61 4.97 -9.09
N PRO A 35 10.27 5.04 -9.06
CA PRO A 35 9.53 5.61 -7.95
C PRO A 35 9.52 4.66 -6.74
N LEU A 36 10.64 4.64 -6.00
CA LEU A 36 10.84 3.72 -4.87
C LEU A 36 9.91 4.01 -3.69
N GLY A 37 9.54 5.25 -3.47
CA GLY A 37 8.58 5.62 -2.42
C GLY A 37 7.22 4.96 -2.64
N THR A 38 6.70 5.06 -3.86
CA THR A 38 5.43 4.42 -4.26
C THR A 38 5.54 2.89 -4.23
N LEU A 39 6.68 2.33 -4.68
CA LEU A 39 6.95 0.90 -4.59
C LEU A 39 6.92 0.41 -3.14
N LEU A 40 7.72 1.02 -2.26
CA LEU A 40 7.83 0.65 -0.85
C LEU A 40 6.49 0.79 -0.12
N ALA A 41 5.74 1.86 -0.39
CA ALA A 41 4.41 2.05 0.18
C ALA A 41 3.46 0.90 -0.20
N ASN A 42 3.42 0.50 -1.48
CA ASN A 42 2.58 -0.61 -1.93
C ASN A 42 3.04 -1.97 -1.36
N LEU A 43 4.35 -2.25 -1.31
CA LEU A 43 4.89 -3.49 -0.74
C LEU A 43 4.61 -3.61 0.76
N LEU A 44 4.75 -2.51 1.51
CA LEU A 44 4.39 -2.45 2.92
C LEU A 44 2.89 -2.62 3.11
N ALA A 45 2.07 -1.97 2.29
CA ALA A 45 0.62 -2.09 2.35
C ALA A 45 0.16 -3.54 2.12
N THR A 46 0.68 -4.24 1.11
CA THR A 46 0.32 -5.64 0.85
C THR A 46 0.82 -6.60 1.94
N PHE A 47 2.01 -6.37 2.48
CA PHE A 47 2.51 -7.11 3.64
C PHE A 47 1.59 -6.95 4.87
N VAL A 48 1.30 -5.69 5.25
CA VAL A 48 0.45 -5.37 6.40
C VAL A 48 -0.96 -5.93 6.20
N LEU A 49 -1.50 -5.86 4.98
CA LEU A 49 -2.79 -6.46 4.65
C LEU A 49 -2.82 -7.95 4.96
N ALA A 50 -1.86 -8.71 4.44
CA ALA A 50 -1.80 -10.15 4.62
C ALA A 50 -1.59 -10.53 6.09
N TYR A 51 -0.63 -9.89 6.75
CA TYR A 51 -0.31 -10.14 8.15
C TYR A 51 -1.50 -9.84 9.09
N THR A 52 -2.11 -8.66 8.94
CA THR A 52 -3.23 -8.27 9.81
C THR A 52 -4.49 -9.08 9.53
N SER A 53 -4.74 -9.45 8.27
CA SER A 53 -5.89 -10.30 7.91
C SER A 53 -5.76 -11.71 8.51
N LYS A 54 -4.55 -12.25 8.60
CA LYS A 54 -4.28 -13.52 9.28
C LYS A 54 -4.41 -13.39 10.80
N GLN A 55 -3.66 -12.45 11.40
CA GLN A 55 -3.51 -12.36 12.85
C GLN A 55 -4.79 -11.87 13.55
N PHE A 56 -5.58 -11.02 12.90
CA PHE A 56 -6.73 -10.34 13.50
C PHE A 56 -8.03 -10.62 12.73
N SER A 57 -8.16 -11.81 12.14
CA SER A 57 -9.31 -12.20 11.28
C SER A 57 -10.68 -12.03 11.95
N SER A 58 -10.77 -12.15 13.28
CA SER A 58 -12.00 -11.99 14.06
C SER A 58 -12.16 -10.61 14.71
N ALA A 59 -11.19 -9.71 14.53
CA ALA A 59 -11.19 -8.40 15.19
C ALA A 59 -12.17 -7.43 14.51
N SER A 60 -13.05 -6.81 15.31
CA SER A 60 -14.01 -5.81 14.81
C SER A 60 -13.34 -4.53 14.27
N TYR A 61 -12.10 -4.25 14.65
CA TYR A 61 -11.30 -3.12 14.16
C TYR A 61 -10.47 -3.45 12.92
N LEU A 62 -10.47 -4.70 12.42
CA LEU A 62 -9.71 -5.10 11.24
C LEU A 62 -9.92 -4.14 10.03
N PRO A 63 -11.14 -3.64 9.73
CA PRO A 63 -11.33 -2.69 8.64
C PRO A 63 -10.57 -1.36 8.82
N MET A 64 -10.28 -0.93 10.06
CA MET A 64 -9.46 0.26 10.28
C MET A 64 -8.03 0.05 9.76
N LEU A 65 -7.48 -1.16 9.93
CA LEU A 65 -6.15 -1.53 9.43
C LEU A 65 -6.17 -1.82 7.93
N THR A 66 -7.16 -2.56 7.43
CA THR A 66 -7.17 -3.01 6.04
C THR A 66 -7.80 -1.99 5.08
N VAL A 67 -8.98 -1.48 5.39
CA VAL A 67 -9.63 -0.46 4.54
C VAL A 67 -9.03 0.91 4.79
N GLY A 68 -8.75 1.24 6.06
CA GLY A 68 -8.12 2.50 6.45
C GLY A 68 -6.64 2.54 6.10
N LEU A 69 -5.78 1.98 6.96
CA LEU A 69 -4.32 2.13 6.87
C LEU A 69 -3.76 1.63 5.55
N VAL A 70 -4.03 0.37 5.19
CA VAL A 70 -3.56 -0.24 3.94
C VAL A 70 -4.15 0.49 2.74
N GLY A 71 -5.43 0.89 2.78
CA GLY A 71 -6.06 1.66 1.70
C GLY A 71 -5.46 3.05 1.49
N GLY A 72 -5.05 3.72 2.57
CA GLY A 72 -4.36 5.03 2.49
C GLY A 72 -2.88 4.91 2.06
N LEU A 73 -2.20 3.85 2.51
CA LEU A 73 -0.79 3.59 2.25
C LEU A 73 -0.54 3.07 0.84
N GLY A 74 -1.36 2.13 0.35
CA GLY A 74 -1.29 1.62 -1.02
C GLY A 74 -1.82 2.62 -2.05
N THR A 75 -1.43 2.46 -3.31
CA THR A 75 -1.98 3.29 -4.40
C THR A 75 -1.82 2.62 -5.75
N TYR A 76 -2.95 2.39 -6.43
CA TYR A 76 -2.96 1.94 -7.81
C TYR A 76 -2.85 3.12 -8.79
N SER A 77 -3.53 4.23 -8.50
CA SER A 77 -3.54 5.42 -9.37
C SER A 77 -2.16 6.03 -9.58
N SER A 78 -1.34 6.13 -8.53
CA SER A 78 0.02 6.67 -8.65
C SER A 78 0.91 5.76 -9.49
N VAL A 79 0.82 4.43 -9.30
CA VAL A 79 1.56 3.43 -10.09
C VAL A 79 1.22 3.57 -11.58
N GLN A 80 -0.06 3.74 -11.93
CA GLN A 80 -0.47 3.89 -13.33
C GLN A 80 0.08 5.18 -13.96
N VAL A 81 -0.01 6.31 -13.25
CA VAL A 81 0.58 7.58 -13.72
C VAL A 81 2.09 7.46 -13.86
N GLU A 82 2.76 6.80 -12.91
CA GLU A 82 4.21 6.61 -12.92
C GLU A 82 4.69 5.67 -14.04
N LEU A 83 3.89 4.66 -14.41
CA LEU A 83 4.14 3.80 -15.57
C LEU A 83 3.92 4.55 -16.87
N LEU A 84 2.82 5.31 -16.99
CA LEU A 84 2.51 6.12 -18.18
C LEU A 84 3.57 7.19 -18.43
N ASN A 85 4.00 7.90 -17.40
CA ASN A 85 5.07 8.91 -17.50
C ASN A 85 6.43 8.32 -17.90
N ARG A 86 6.56 6.99 -17.90
CA ARG A 86 7.77 6.26 -18.28
C ARG A 86 7.58 5.41 -19.53
N SER A 87 6.49 5.59 -20.28
CA SER A 87 6.15 4.75 -21.45
C SER A 87 7.29 4.60 -22.46
N ASP A 88 8.11 5.64 -22.63
CA ASP A 88 9.23 5.68 -23.56
C ASP A 88 10.45 4.88 -23.07
N HIS A 89 10.44 4.43 -21.82
CA HIS A 89 11.52 3.68 -21.18
C HIS A 89 11.07 2.25 -20.83
N HIS A 90 10.92 1.40 -21.86
CA HIS A 90 10.40 0.03 -21.72
C HIS A 90 11.05 -0.78 -20.60
N LYS A 91 12.38 -0.70 -20.44
CA LYS A 91 13.09 -1.41 -19.35
C LYS A 91 12.60 -0.95 -17.97
N GLN A 92 12.48 0.36 -17.75
CA GLN A 92 12.02 0.90 -16.47
C GLN A 92 10.56 0.53 -16.19
N VAL A 93 9.69 0.61 -17.21
CA VAL A 93 8.27 0.21 -17.12
C VAL A 93 8.16 -1.25 -16.71
N ILE A 94 8.85 -2.15 -17.42
CA ILE A 94 8.81 -3.59 -17.15
C ILE A 94 9.35 -3.87 -15.74
N THR A 95 10.52 -3.32 -15.37
CA THR A 95 11.09 -3.52 -14.04
C THR A 95 10.16 -3.00 -12.95
N TYR A 96 9.62 -1.79 -13.10
CA TYR A 96 8.73 -1.20 -12.10
C TYR A 96 7.41 -1.97 -11.96
N PHE A 97 6.83 -2.41 -13.08
CA PHE A 97 5.66 -3.26 -13.10
C PHE A 97 5.92 -4.57 -12.37
N LEU A 98 6.97 -5.30 -12.75
CA LEU A 98 7.30 -6.60 -12.12
C LEU A 98 7.57 -6.46 -10.63
N LEU A 99 8.36 -5.46 -10.22
CA LEU A 99 8.63 -5.22 -8.80
C LEU A 99 7.36 -4.89 -8.01
N THR A 100 6.45 -4.11 -8.59
CA THR A 100 5.20 -3.73 -7.91
C THR A 100 4.27 -4.93 -7.76
N TYR A 101 3.99 -5.66 -8.84
CA TYR A 101 3.01 -6.74 -8.82
C TYR A 101 3.58 -8.05 -8.27
N LEU A 102 4.74 -8.52 -8.75
CA LEU A 102 5.35 -9.74 -8.23
C LEU A 102 5.90 -9.53 -6.82
N GLY A 103 6.51 -8.38 -6.55
CA GLY A 103 6.91 -8.03 -5.18
C GLY A 103 5.71 -7.96 -4.25
N GLY A 104 4.59 -7.39 -4.70
CA GLY A 104 3.34 -7.38 -3.94
C GLY A 104 2.85 -8.78 -3.57
N LEU A 105 2.87 -9.72 -4.52
CA LEU A 105 2.54 -11.13 -4.28
C LEU A 105 3.49 -11.80 -3.28
N LEU A 106 4.80 -11.54 -3.39
CA LEU A 106 5.78 -12.04 -2.43
C LEU A 106 5.49 -11.50 -1.02
N MET A 107 5.16 -10.22 -0.89
CA MET A 107 4.83 -9.60 0.39
C MET A 107 3.54 -10.17 1.01
N ILE A 108 2.55 -10.54 0.19
CA ILE A 108 1.36 -11.25 0.66
C ILE A 108 1.76 -12.61 1.24
N PHE A 109 2.57 -13.38 0.51
CA PHE A 109 3.04 -14.68 0.97
C PHE A 109 3.82 -14.58 2.29
N LEU A 110 4.74 -13.61 2.39
CA LEU A 110 5.52 -13.36 3.60
C LEU A 110 4.64 -12.94 4.76
N GLY A 111 3.72 -11.99 4.54
CA GLY A 111 2.79 -11.51 5.56
C GLY A 111 1.86 -12.60 6.07
N PHE A 112 1.46 -13.56 5.23
CA PHE A 112 0.65 -14.71 5.66
C PHE A 112 1.50 -15.81 6.32
N SER A 113 2.78 -15.92 5.96
CA SER A 113 3.67 -16.94 6.53
C SER A 113 4.13 -16.58 7.95
N LEU A 114 4.27 -15.28 8.25
CA LEU A 114 4.51 -14.73 9.60
C LEU A 114 3.21 -14.68 10.40
#